data_AF-A0A1V6HD01-F1
#
_entry.id   AF-A0A1V6HD01-F1
#
_cell.length_a   1.000
_cell.length_b   1.000
_cell.length_c   1.000
_cell.angle_alpha   90.00
_cell.angle_beta   90.00
_cell.angle_gamma   90.00
#
_symmetry.space_group_name_H-M   'P 1'
#
loop_
_entity.id
_entity.type
_entity.pdbx_description
1 polymer ?
#
loop_
_entity_poly.entity_id
_entity_poly.type
_entity_poly.pdbx_seq_one_letter_code
_entity_poly.pdbx_strand_id
1 'polypeptide(L)'
;MIVTKPELKSQRVSHNMNIDLRFGLYHDLELNIRLPIVIQDQLNLGFATGVDRLNSQVDPGLGRSLFEVPNNGQIRSGFGDMAIGIRWAPLVQWRQPKHPNLVFDVTYTAPSGKVREAYNTAVGMGLHQLHIEVAASKLWRFIEPYFSIFSDLRFPSPERTLFTDYGAEAQILTGPGQKLGMKMGAEWFPWRWPRKDNKPGQYLSIDTGLAMSYTFRGREATDLFEALGSSSCASNPACLSSNSLKNMAAYDRTLAGAQGGPRSLNGITDVSAYGTIGAWAGIHLQSIQYFEVSLLFMYQRELPHYLTTAVIGKDLSNPRDGRIEYVNANGANEFNPVYNSDIDEPGRRFKSEGTNIFGVMVRLSGKI
;
A
#
# COMPACT_ATOMS: atom_id res chain seq x y z
N MET A 1 -15.11 2.60 25.90
CA MET A 1 -14.82 3.84 25.13
C MET A 1 -13.32 3.89 24.90
N ILE A 2 -12.85 4.01 23.66
CA ILE A 2 -11.42 4.16 23.36
C ILE A 2 -11.14 5.65 23.31
N VAL A 3 -10.24 6.14 24.15
CA VAL A 3 -9.78 7.54 24.13
C VAL A 3 -8.59 7.61 23.18
N THR A 4 -8.67 8.49 22.17
CA THR A 4 -7.55 8.79 21.26
C THR A 4 -7.14 10.25 21.44
N LYS A 5 -5.84 10.50 21.37
CA LYS A 5 -5.26 11.85 21.37
C LYS A 5 -4.52 12.03 20.05
N PRO A 6 -4.82 13.06 19.24
CA PRO A 6 -3.99 13.43 18.11
C PRO A 6 -2.59 13.80 18.60
N GLU A 7 -1.55 13.15 18.07
CA GLU A 7 -0.14 13.39 18.42
C GLU A 7 0.66 13.87 17.21
N LEU A 8 0.42 13.25 16.05
CA LEU A 8 1.18 13.45 14.82
C LEU A 8 0.27 13.82 13.65
N LYS A 9 0.88 14.45 12.63
CA LYS A 9 0.27 14.72 11.33
C LYS A 9 1.22 14.23 10.24
N SER A 10 0.77 13.27 9.43
CA SER A 10 1.46 12.85 8.21
C SER A 10 1.09 13.74 7.03
N GLN A 11 2.04 13.90 6.11
CA GLN A 11 1.82 14.48 4.78
C GLN A 11 2.74 13.79 3.79
N ARG A 12 2.16 13.24 2.71
CA ARG A 12 2.91 12.59 1.63
C ARG A 12 2.67 13.29 0.30
N VAL A 13 3.72 13.49 -0.48
CA VAL A 13 3.65 14.02 -1.85
C VAL A 13 4.39 13.05 -2.76
N SER A 14 3.74 12.63 -3.85
CA SER A 14 4.31 11.69 -4.80
C SER A 14 4.00 12.07 -6.24
N HIS A 15 5.00 11.94 -7.11
CA HIS A 15 4.97 12.17 -8.54
C HIS A 15 5.46 10.91 -9.24
N ASN A 16 4.58 10.28 -10.01
CA ASN A 16 4.82 9.00 -10.65
C ASN A 16 4.54 9.08 -12.15
N MET A 17 5.41 8.48 -12.95
CA MET A 17 5.23 8.28 -14.38
C MET A 17 5.11 6.78 -14.65
N ASN A 18 4.04 6.36 -15.30
CA ASN A 18 3.86 4.98 -15.76
C ASN A 18 4.00 4.95 -17.28
N ILE A 19 4.85 4.08 -17.79
CA ILE A 19 4.93 3.76 -19.22
C ILE A 19 4.22 2.41 -19.40
N ASP A 20 3.01 2.44 -19.96
CA ASP A 20 2.22 1.25 -20.27
C ASP A 20 2.38 0.89 -21.76
N LEU A 21 2.95 -0.28 -22.04
CA LEU A 21 3.04 -0.89 -23.38
C LEU A 21 1.92 -1.95 -23.51
N ARG A 22 1.26 -2.01 -24.68
CA ARG A 22 0.12 -2.92 -24.91
C ARG A 22 0.20 -3.53 -26.31
N PHE A 23 0.01 -4.84 -26.39
CA PHE A 23 0.12 -5.62 -27.61
C PHE A 23 -1.11 -6.54 -27.76
N GLY A 24 -1.86 -6.36 -28.84
CA GLY A 24 -2.91 -7.32 -29.21
C GLY A 24 -2.29 -8.61 -29.74
N LEU A 25 -2.40 -9.71 -28.99
CA LEU A 25 -1.89 -11.03 -29.37
C LEU A 25 -2.87 -11.81 -30.24
N TYR A 26 -4.16 -11.71 -29.92
CA TYR A 26 -5.26 -12.33 -30.66
C TYR A 26 -6.49 -11.41 -30.58
N HIS A 27 -7.58 -11.75 -31.29
CA HIS A 27 -8.75 -10.88 -31.47
C HIS A 27 -9.30 -10.21 -30.20
N ASP A 28 -9.20 -10.88 -29.05
CA ASP A 28 -9.68 -10.42 -27.75
C ASP A 28 -8.64 -10.57 -26.63
N LEU A 29 -7.35 -10.74 -26.98
CA LEU A 29 -6.27 -11.01 -26.03
C LEU A 29 -5.18 -9.93 -26.14
N GLU A 30 -4.97 -9.19 -25.05
CA GLU A 30 -3.94 -8.15 -24.91
C GLU A 30 -2.88 -8.61 -23.90
N LEU A 31 -1.60 -8.47 -24.28
CA LEU A 31 -0.46 -8.45 -23.35
C LEU A 31 -0.18 -7.00 -22.99
N ASN A 32 -0.11 -6.68 -21.70
CA ASN A 32 0.30 -5.38 -21.20
C ASN A 32 1.59 -5.47 -20.37
N ILE A 33 2.40 -4.42 -20.41
CA ILE A 33 3.63 -4.27 -19.62
C ILE A 33 3.63 -2.85 -19.05
N ARG A 34 3.79 -2.69 -17.74
CA ARG A 34 3.91 -1.39 -17.07
C ARG A 34 5.30 -1.22 -16.48
N LEU A 35 5.94 -0.11 -16.82
CA LEU A 35 7.22 0.33 -16.30
C LEU A 35 7.00 1.59 -15.43
N PRO A 36 6.93 1.46 -14.09
CA PRO A 36 6.72 2.59 -13.20
C PRO A 36 8.04 3.29 -12.86
N ILE A 37 8.03 4.62 -12.95
CA ILE A 37 9.12 5.53 -12.57
C ILE A 37 8.57 6.48 -11.50
N VAL A 38 9.13 6.40 -10.29
CA VAL A 38 8.86 7.36 -9.22
C VAL A 38 9.80 8.54 -9.43
N ILE A 39 9.25 9.69 -9.80
CA ILE A 39 10.01 10.93 -9.97
C ILE A 39 10.37 11.49 -8.59
N GLN A 40 9.39 11.49 -7.68
CA GLN A 40 9.54 11.92 -6.30
C GLN A 40 8.49 11.21 -5.45
N ASP A 41 8.86 10.78 -4.24
CA ASP A 41 7.96 10.33 -3.19
C ASP A 41 8.57 10.73 -1.85
N GLN A 42 7.90 11.58 -1.09
CA GLN A 42 8.35 12.01 0.24
C GLN A 42 7.18 12.00 1.22
N LEU A 43 7.43 11.43 2.39
CA LEU A 43 6.53 11.37 3.53
C LEU A 43 7.16 12.17 4.69
N ASN A 44 6.43 13.17 5.19
CA ASN A 44 6.84 13.98 6.32
C ASN A 44 5.87 13.76 7.49
N LEU A 45 6.41 13.72 8.71
CA LEU A 45 5.66 13.67 9.96
C LEU A 45 5.97 14.92 10.79
N GLY A 46 4.94 15.67 11.16
CA GLY A 46 5.01 16.73 12.16
C GLY A 46 4.14 16.42 13.37
N PHE A 47 4.19 17.29 14.38
CA PHE A 47 3.20 17.26 15.46
C PHE A 47 1.79 17.59 14.93
N ALA A 48 0.77 17.04 15.58
CA ALA A 48 -0.61 17.44 15.37
C ALA A 48 -0.86 18.89 15.84
N THR A 49 -1.94 19.51 15.37
CA THR A 49 -2.30 20.88 15.78
C THR A 49 -2.50 20.96 17.30
N GLY A 50 -1.75 21.83 17.98
CA GLY A 50 -1.78 21.97 19.44
C GLY A 50 -0.88 20.99 20.20
N VAL A 51 -0.10 20.18 19.50
CA VAL A 51 0.93 19.30 20.08
C VAL A 51 2.32 19.87 19.83
N ASP A 52 3.18 19.77 20.83
CA ASP A 52 4.59 20.15 20.77
C ASP A 52 5.43 19.27 21.73
N ARG A 53 6.72 19.57 21.85
CA ARG A 53 7.64 18.83 22.73
C ARG A 53 7.32 18.93 24.23
N LEU A 54 6.45 19.85 24.67
CA LEU A 54 6.06 19.96 26.08
C LEU A 54 4.90 19.03 26.43
N ASN A 55 4.09 18.63 25.44
CA ASN A 55 2.87 17.84 25.67
C ASN A 55 2.76 16.55 24.83
N SER A 56 3.70 16.28 23.92
CA SER A 56 3.74 15.06 23.11
C SER A 56 4.09 13.81 23.93
N GLN A 57 3.47 12.68 23.58
CA GLN A 57 3.84 11.34 24.08
C GLN A 57 4.82 10.59 23.16
N VAL A 58 5.10 11.14 21.97
CA VAL A 58 5.98 10.53 20.96
C VAL A 58 7.39 11.10 21.02
N ASP A 59 7.52 12.43 21.02
CA ASP A 59 8.80 13.15 21.10
C ASP A 59 8.77 14.26 22.16
N PRO A 60 8.62 13.93 23.45
CA PRO A 60 8.72 14.91 24.53
C PRO A 60 10.14 15.45 24.64
N GLY A 61 10.27 16.75 24.93
CA GLY A 61 11.56 17.42 25.16
C GLY A 61 12.26 16.97 26.46
N LEU A 62 11.53 16.32 27.37
CA LEU A 62 12.03 15.67 28.57
C LEU A 62 11.31 14.33 28.76
N GLY A 63 12.05 13.22 28.84
CA GLY A 63 11.49 11.88 29.05
C GLY A 63 11.84 10.91 27.93
N ARG A 64 10.96 9.93 27.70
CA ARG A 64 11.15 8.87 26.69
C ARG A 64 10.63 9.34 25.34
N SER A 65 11.50 9.40 24.34
CA SER A 65 11.17 9.74 22.95
C SER A 65 11.29 8.49 22.08
N LEU A 66 10.29 8.25 21.25
CA LEU A 66 10.24 7.12 20.32
C LEU A 66 11.06 7.43 19.07
N PHE A 67 10.79 8.58 18.45
CA PHE A 67 11.52 9.07 17.29
C PHE A 67 11.40 10.59 17.24
N GLU A 68 12.36 11.22 16.55
CA GLU A 68 12.45 12.68 16.51
C GLU A 68 11.37 13.28 15.60
N VAL A 69 10.69 14.32 16.08
CA VAL A 69 9.65 15.06 15.37
C VAL A 69 10.03 16.55 15.31
N PRO A 70 9.93 17.22 14.14
CA PRO A 70 9.46 16.70 12.86
C PRO A 70 10.43 15.73 12.19
N ASN A 71 9.90 14.66 11.60
CA ASN A 71 10.64 13.74 10.75
C ASN A 71 10.37 14.07 9.28
N ASN A 72 11.35 14.64 8.61
CA ASN A 72 11.31 14.81 7.15
C ASN A 72 11.87 13.52 6.53
N GLY A 73 10.97 12.66 6.04
CA GLY A 73 11.36 11.37 5.46
C GLY A 73 12.20 11.54 4.19
N GLN A 74 12.86 10.44 3.79
CA GLN A 74 13.72 10.43 2.61
C GLN A 74 12.95 10.88 1.35
N ILE A 75 13.61 11.68 0.51
CA ILE A 75 13.11 11.97 -0.85
C ILE A 75 13.46 10.75 -1.70
N ARG A 76 12.45 9.96 -2.07
CA ARG A 76 12.61 8.71 -2.81
C ARG A 76 12.34 8.92 -4.29
N SER A 77 13.13 8.26 -5.13
CA SER A 77 13.02 8.34 -6.59
C SER A 77 13.65 7.13 -7.26
N GLY A 78 13.22 6.81 -8.48
CA GLY A 78 13.84 5.80 -9.33
C GLY A 78 12.83 4.81 -9.90
N PHE A 79 13.36 3.69 -10.39
CA PHE A 79 12.56 2.66 -11.04
C PHE A 79 11.84 1.78 -10.01
N GLY A 80 10.54 1.58 -10.21
CA GLY A 80 9.69 0.77 -9.35
C GLY A 80 9.64 -0.71 -9.75
N ASP A 81 8.57 -1.36 -9.30
CA ASP A 81 8.30 -2.78 -9.55
C ASP A 81 7.47 -2.96 -10.83
N MET A 82 8.06 -3.58 -11.85
CA MET A 82 7.44 -3.77 -13.18
C MET A 82 6.24 -4.72 -13.10
N ALA A 83 5.21 -4.43 -13.89
CA ALA A 83 4.08 -5.33 -14.06
C ALA A 83 3.97 -5.86 -15.49
N ILE A 84 3.53 -7.11 -15.62
CA ILE A 84 3.22 -7.78 -16.89
C ILE A 84 1.85 -8.44 -16.70
N GLY A 85 0.91 -8.15 -17.60
CA GLY A 85 -0.47 -8.62 -17.50
C GLY A 85 -1.04 -9.16 -18.79
N ILE A 86 -2.02 -10.06 -18.65
CA ILE A 86 -2.82 -10.60 -19.73
C ILE A 86 -4.26 -10.17 -19.50
N ARG A 87 -4.87 -9.60 -20.54
CA ARG A 87 -6.23 -9.10 -20.53
C ARG A 87 -7.02 -9.77 -21.64
N TRP A 88 -8.15 -10.39 -21.29
CA TRP A 88 -8.99 -11.16 -22.20
C TRP A 88 -10.43 -10.64 -22.20
N ALA A 89 -10.98 -10.36 -23.38
CA ALA A 89 -12.29 -9.73 -23.57
C ALA A 89 -13.29 -10.62 -24.34
N PRO A 90 -13.79 -11.74 -23.77
CA PRO A 90 -14.62 -12.69 -24.51
C PRO A 90 -15.95 -12.13 -25.03
N LEU A 91 -16.48 -11.08 -24.40
CA LEU A 91 -17.66 -10.36 -24.87
C LEU A 91 -17.26 -8.93 -25.21
N VAL A 92 -17.58 -8.49 -26.44
CA VAL A 92 -17.31 -7.14 -26.94
C VAL A 92 -18.56 -6.62 -27.65
N GLN A 93 -19.16 -5.54 -27.13
CA GLN A 93 -20.40 -4.98 -27.65
C GLN A 93 -20.28 -4.54 -29.13
N TRP A 94 -19.08 -4.11 -29.55
CA TRP A 94 -18.80 -3.72 -30.93
C TRP A 94 -18.85 -4.88 -31.93
N ARG A 95 -18.51 -6.10 -31.49
CA ARG A 95 -18.65 -7.31 -32.33
C ARG A 95 -20.08 -7.83 -32.31
N GLN A 96 -20.74 -7.78 -31.16
CA GLN A 96 -22.10 -8.28 -30.98
C GLN A 96 -22.92 -7.30 -30.10
N PRO A 97 -23.71 -6.38 -30.69
CA PRO A 97 -24.40 -5.28 -29.98
C PRO A 97 -25.37 -5.71 -28.85
N LYS A 98 -25.77 -6.98 -28.81
CA LYS A 98 -26.61 -7.52 -27.74
C LYS A 98 -25.82 -7.81 -26.46
N HIS A 99 -24.52 -8.07 -26.54
CA HIS A 99 -23.68 -8.35 -25.38
C HIS A 99 -23.13 -7.08 -24.70
N PRO A 100 -22.79 -7.15 -23.40
CA PRO A 100 -21.92 -6.16 -22.76
C PRO A 100 -20.47 -6.34 -23.25
N ASN A 101 -19.59 -5.42 -22.87
CA ASN A 101 -18.17 -5.73 -22.77
C ASN A 101 -17.94 -6.52 -21.47
N LEU A 102 -17.19 -7.61 -21.53
CA LEU A 102 -16.73 -8.37 -20.37
C LEU A 102 -15.23 -8.60 -20.52
N VAL A 103 -14.48 -8.28 -19.47
CA VAL A 103 -13.02 -8.36 -19.43
C VAL A 103 -12.57 -9.11 -18.19
N PHE A 104 -11.61 -10.00 -18.39
CA PHE A 104 -10.78 -10.61 -17.35
C PHE A 104 -9.36 -10.04 -17.48
N ASP A 105 -8.77 -9.58 -16.38
CA ASP A 105 -7.40 -9.08 -16.32
C ASP A 105 -6.64 -9.85 -15.24
N VAL A 106 -5.46 -10.36 -15.58
CA VAL A 106 -4.52 -10.98 -14.63
C VAL A 106 -3.18 -10.32 -14.85
N THR A 107 -2.74 -9.54 -13.86
CA THR A 107 -1.50 -8.75 -13.93
C THR A 107 -0.57 -9.12 -12.80
N TYR A 108 0.66 -9.55 -13.13
CA TYR A 108 1.71 -9.90 -12.19
C TYR A 108 2.74 -8.77 -12.09
N THR A 109 2.99 -8.28 -10.88
CA THR A 109 4.05 -7.31 -10.57
C THR A 109 5.24 -8.03 -9.93
N ALA A 110 6.41 -7.85 -10.53
CA ALA A 110 7.67 -8.43 -10.06
C ALA A 110 8.46 -7.41 -9.23
N PRO A 111 9.19 -7.85 -8.18
CA PRO A 111 10.04 -6.99 -7.33
C PRO A 111 11.33 -6.57 -8.05
N SER A 112 11.20 -5.86 -9.18
CA SER A 112 12.32 -5.41 -10.00
C SER A 112 13.06 -4.20 -9.42
N GLY A 113 12.33 -3.32 -8.72
CA GLY A 113 12.88 -2.10 -8.13
C GLY A 113 13.87 -2.39 -7.01
N LYS A 114 14.75 -1.44 -6.72
CA LYS A 114 15.57 -1.51 -5.50
C LYS A 114 14.63 -1.38 -4.29
N VAL A 115 14.78 -2.27 -3.31
CA VAL A 115 13.92 -2.33 -2.12
C VAL A 115 14.04 -1.03 -1.32
N ARG A 116 12.90 -0.45 -0.97
CA ARG A 116 12.74 0.68 -0.07
C ARG A 116 13.22 0.30 1.33
N GLU A 117 14.21 1.03 1.85
CA GLU A 117 14.71 0.93 3.22
C GLU A 117 14.74 2.34 3.82
N ALA A 118 14.53 2.49 5.13
CA ALA A 118 14.44 3.82 5.76
C ALA A 118 15.71 4.68 5.62
N TYR A 119 16.89 4.05 5.44
CA TYR A 119 18.17 4.73 5.21
C TYR A 119 18.53 4.91 3.72
N ASN A 120 17.67 4.51 2.79
CA ASN A 120 17.91 4.62 1.35
C ASN A 120 16.83 5.46 0.64
N THR A 121 17.08 5.87 -0.61
CA THR A 121 16.14 6.66 -1.43
C THR A 121 15.30 5.81 -2.40
N ALA A 122 15.30 4.48 -2.23
CA ALA A 122 14.69 3.55 -3.16
C ALA A 122 13.17 3.38 -2.96
N VAL A 123 12.51 2.76 -3.95
CA VAL A 123 11.05 2.83 -4.11
C VAL A 123 10.34 1.49 -4.29
N GLY A 124 11.04 0.40 -4.66
CA GLY A 124 10.44 -0.92 -4.80
C GLY A 124 10.01 -1.49 -3.45
N MET A 125 8.88 -2.17 -3.40
CA MET A 125 8.33 -2.71 -2.15
C MET A 125 8.90 -4.08 -1.79
N GLY A 126 9.57 -4.75 -2.73
CA GLY A 126 10.13 -6.08 -2.50
C GLY A 126 9.07 -7.17 -2.37
N LEU A 127 8.01 -7.02 -3.16
CA LEU A 127 6.83 -7.90 -3.17
C LEU A 127 6.58 -8.45 -4.58
N HIS A 128 6.16 -9.71 -4.64
CA HIS A 128 5.42 -10.24 -5.77
C HIS A 128 3.95 -9.87 -5.57
N GLN A 129 3.29 -9.32 -6.59
CA GLN A 129 1.84 -9.06 -6.54
C GLN A 129 1.13 -9.69 -7.73
N LEU A 130 -0.01 -10.32 -7.49
CA LEU A 130 -0.93 -10.82 -8.51
C LEU A 130 -2.26 -10.07 -8.39
N HIS A 131 -2.51 -9.19 -9.34
CA HIS A 131 -3.78 -8.51 -9.54
C HIS A 131 -4.70 -9.38 -10.40
N ILE A 132 -5.95 -9.57 -9.96
CA ILE A 132 -7.00 -10.26 -10.72
C ILE A 132 -8.22 -9.34 -10.73
N GLU A 133 -8.68 -8.93 -11.91
CA GLU A 133 -9.85 -8.07 -12.07
C GLU A 133 -10.85 -8.66 -13.07
N VAL A 134 -12.14 -8.61 -12.72
CA VAL A 134 -13.25 -8.88 -13.65
C VAL A 134 -14.02 -7.58 -13.80
N ALA A 135 -14.14 -7.09 -15.02
CA ALA A 135 -14.80 -5.83 -15.34
C ALA A 135 -15.86 -6.02 -16.44
N ALA A 136 -17.01 -5.36 -16.28
CA ALA A 136 -18.08 -5.34 -17.27
C ALA A 136 -18.58 -3.91 -17.50
N SER A 137 -18.94 -3.60 -18.75
CA SER A 137 -19.54 -2.33 -19.12
C SER A 137 -20.54 -2.51 -20.26
N LYS A 138 -21.46 -1.57 -20.45
CA LYS A 138 -22.30 -1.55 -21.66
C LYS A 138 -22.76 -0.15 -22.02
N LEU A 139 -22.48 0.29 -23.24
CA LEU A 139 -22.95 1.56 -23.77
C LEU A 139 -24.46 1.55 -24.05
N TRP A 140 -25.19 2.44 -23.39
CA TRP A 140 -26.59 2.74 -23.65
C TRP A 140 -26.73 4.19 -24.15
N ARG A 141 -26.86 4.35 -25.47
CA ARG A 141 -26.91 5.65 -26.18
C ARG A 141 -25.64 6.50 -25.94
N PHE A 142 -25.63 7.29 -24.88
CA PHE A 142 -24.59 8.26 -24.53
C PHE A 142 -23.98 8.01 -23.14
N ILE A 143 -24.39 6.96 -22.42
CA ILE A 143 -23.83 6.59 -21.12
C ILE A 143 -23.35 5.13 -21.17
N GLU A 144 -22.13 4.86 -20.71
CA GLU A 144 -21.57 3.53 -20.52
C GLU A 144 -21.35 3.29 -19.02
N PRO A 145 -22.36 2.80 -18.28
CA PRO A 145 -22.15 2.28 -16.93
C PRO A 145 -21.16 1.11 -16.95
N TYR A 146 -20.28 1.08 -15.95
CA TYR A 146 -19.30 0.03 -15.75
C TYR A 146 -19.20 -0.39 -14.28
N PHE A 147 -18.74 -1.62 -14.09
CA PHE A 147 -18.49 -2.22 -12.79
C PHE A 147 -17.28 -3.15 -12.87
N SER A 148 -16.44 -3.17 -11.84
CA SER A 148 -15.42 -4.19 -11.67
C SER A 148 -15.27 -4.65 -10.22
N ILE A 149 -14.80 -5.88 -10.06
CA ILE A 149 -14.31 -6.44 -8.81
C ILE A 149 -12.87 -6.88 -9.05
N PHE A 150 -11.99 -6.57 -8.10
CA PHE A 150 -10.58 -6.94 -8.18
C PHE A 150 -10.03 -7.45 -6.85
N SER A 151 -8.97 -8.25 -6.94
CA SER A 151 -8.17 -8.72 -5.81
C SER A 151 -6.69 -8.47 -6.08
N ASP A 152 -5.96 -7.91 -5.10
CA ASP A 152 -4.49 -7.87 -5.10
C ASP A 152 -3.97 -8.89 -4.09
N LEU A 153 -3.32 -9.93 -4.59
CA LEU A 153 -2.61 -10.92 -3.80
C LEU A 153 -1.13 -10.52 -3.72
N ARG A 154 -0.63 -10.17 -2.54
CA ARG A 154 0.71 -9.64 -2.26
C ARG A 154 1.52 -10.65 -1.44
N PHE A 155 2.75 -10.95 -1.87
CA PHE A 155 3.65 -11.95 -1.28
C PHE A 155 5.08 -11.39 -1.13
N PRO A 156 5.77 -11.59 0.00
CA PRO A 156 7.17 -11.23 0.16
C PRO A 156 8.08 -11.92 -0.87
N SER A 157 9.09 -11.22 -1.38
CA SER A 157 10.14 -11.83 -2.20
C SER A 157 11.24 -12.41 -1.31
N PRO A 158 11.64 -13.70 -1.44
CA PRO A 158 12.54 -14.37 -0.48
C PRO A 158 13.88 -13.65 -0.21
N GLU A 159 14.48 -13.04 -1.24
CA GLU A 159 15.80 -12.40 -1.15
C GLU A 159 15.75 -10.86 -1.20
N ARG A 160 14.58 -10.29 -1.52
CA ARG A 160 14.43 -8.87 -1.88
C ARG A 160 13.23 -8.26 -1.18
N THR A 161 13.18 -8.27 0.15
CA THR A 161 12.03 -7.78 0.91
C THR A 161 12.39 -7.26 2.31
N LEU A 162 11.59 -6.32 2.83
CA LEU A 162 11.58 -5.97 4.27
C LEU A 162 10.61 -6.83 5.10
N PHE A 163 9.77 -7.62 4.43
CA PHE A 163 8.81 -8.53 5.04
C PHE A 163 9.49 -9.87 5.38
N THR A 164 10.51 -9.80 6.24
CA THR A 164 11.20 -10.98 6.76
C THR A 164 10.23 -11.88 7.51
N ASP A 165 10.26 -13.17 7.16
CA ASP A 165 9.58 -14.26 7.87
C ASP A 165 10.52 -14.79 8.96
N TYR A 166 10.09 -14.69 10.21
CA TYR A 166 10.82 -15.21 11.38
C TYR A 166 10.34 -16.59 11.84
N GLY A 167 9.52 -17.26 11.04
CA GLY A 167 8.90 -18.55 11.33
C GLY A 167 7.56 -18.43 12.06
N ALA A 168 6.63 -19.34 11.76
CA ALA A 168 5.28 -19.40 12.33
C ALA A 168 5.20 -19.78 13.83
N GLU A 169 6.36 -20.05 14.44
CA GLU A 169 6.55 -20.19 15.88
C GLU A 169 6.66 -18.82 16.54
N ALA A 170 7.47 -17.92 15.96
CA ALA A 170 7.73 -16.60 16.52
C ALA A 170 6.71 -15.55 16.04
N GLN A 171 6.31 -15.58 14.76
CA GLN A 171 5.55 -14.51 14.12
C GLN A 171 4.16 -14.95 13.63
N ILE A 172 3.14 -14.11 13.82
CA ILE A 172 1.76 -14.36 13.36
C ILE A 172 1.51 -13.86 11.93
N LEU A 173 2.05 -12.69 11.58
CA LEU A 173 1.89 -12.07 10.26
C LEU A 173 3.28 -11.92 9.62
N THR A 174 3.55 -12.63 8.54
CA THR A 174 4.85 -12.57 7.87
C THR A 174 4.86 -11.51 6.77
N GLY A 175 3.83 -11.52 5.92
CA GLY A 175 3.68 -10.65 4.75
C GLY A 175 2.61 -9.55 4.84
N PRO A 176 2.42 -8.80 3.74
CA PRO A 176 1.42 -7.75 3.64
C PRO A 176 -0.02 -8.26 3.64
N GLY A 177 -0.95 -7.36 3.97
CA GLY A 177 -2.37 -7.65 3.86
C GLY A 177 -2.75 -7.98 2.42
N GLN A 178 -3.76 -8.81 2.22
CA GLN A 178 -4.37 -8.95 0.89
C GLN A 178 -5.34 -7.79 0.65
N LYS A 179 -5.74 -7.52 -0.59
CA LYS A 179 -6.73 -6.46 -0.88
C LYS A 179 -7.85 -6.99 -1.75
N LEU A 180 -9.09 -6.71 -1.37
CA LEU A 180 -10.28 -6.94 -2.18
C LEU A 180 -10.92 -5.57 -2.48
N GLY A 181 -11.40 -5.35 -3.69
CA GLY A 181 -12.07 -4.10 -4.02
C GLY A 181 -13.05 -4.18 -5.17
N MET A 182 -13.80 -3.09 -5.33
CA MET A 182 -14.73 -2.88 -6.41
C MET A 182 -14.65 -1.45 -6.92
N LYS A 183 -14.99 -1.27 -8.20
CA LYS A 183 -15.14 0.03 -8.86
C LYS A 183 -16.52 0.04 -9.52
N MET A 184 -17.23 1.16 -9.44
CA MET A 184 -18.48 1.36 -10.18
C MET A 184 -18.54 2.79 -10.69
N GLY A 185 -19.09 3.00 -11.88
CA GLY A 185 -19.17 4.33 -12.45
C GLY A 185 -19.90 4.35 -13.78
N ALA A 186 -19.84 5.49 -14.44
CA ALA A 186 -20.38 5.70 -15.77
C ALA A 186 -19.52 6.69 -16.55
N GLU A 187 -19.20 6.31 -17.78
CA GLU A 187 -18.62 7.20 -18.77
C GLU A 187 -19.73 7.80 -19.64
N TRP A 188 -19.79 9.13 -19.68
CA TRP A 188 -20.79 9.91 -20.40
C TRP A 188 -20.16 10.47 -21.68
N PHE A 189 -20.80 10.25 -22.83
CA PHE A 189 -20.34 10.67 -24.15
C PHE A 189 -21.22 11.81 -24.70
N PRO A 190 -21.08 13.06 -24.22
CA PRO A 190 -21.85 14.21 -24.73
C PRO A 190 -21.58 14.47 -26.21
N TRP A 191 -20.40 14.12 -26.72
CA TRP A 191 -20.09 14.17 -28.15
C TRP A 191 -19.26 12.96 -28.58
N ARG A 192 -19.72 12.29 -29.64
CA ARG A 192 -18.99 11.20 -30.28
C ARG A 192 -19.32 11.15 -31.76
N TRP A 193 -18.28 11.13 -32.60
CA TRP A 193 -18.41 10.86 -34.02
C TRP A 193 -18.19 9.36 -34.31
N PRO A 194 -19.22 8.57 -34.67
CA PRO A 194 -19.02 7.19 -35.10
C PRO A 194 -18.32 7.14 -36.46
N ARG A 195 -17.35 6.26 -36.61
CA ARG A 195 -16.67 6.01 -37.89
C ARG A 195 -17.54 5.11 -38.79
N LYS A 196 -17.30 5.10 -40.11
CA LYS A 196 -18.08 4.31 -41.09
C LYS A 196 -18.08 2.79 -40.82
N ASP A 197 -17.10 2.30 -40.07
CA ASP A 197 -16.95 0.90 -39.60
C ASP A 197 -17.58 0.68 -38.21
N ASN A 198 -18.43 1.60 -37.75
CA ASN A 198 -19.01 1.68 -36.40
C ASN A 198 -17.99 1.77 -35.24
N LYS A 199 -16.68 1.91 -35.49
CA LYS A 199 -15.71 2.06 -34.39
C LYS A 199 -15.81 3.46 -33.76
N PRO A 200 -15.35 3.64 -32.50
CA PRO A 200 -15.16 4.97 -31.92
C PRO A 200 -14.24 5.81 -32.80
N GLY A 201 -14.79 6.89 -33.38
CA GLY A 201 -14.02 7.93 -34.04
C GLY A 201 -13.53 8.94 -33.01
N GLN A 202 -13.70 10.23 -33.29
CA GLN A 202 -13.42 11.26 -32.30
C GLN A 202 -14.50 11.27 -31.20
N TYR A 203 -14.11 11.55 -29.97
CA TYR A 203 -15.05 11.67 -28.86
C TYR A 203 -14.55 12.61 -27.76
N LEU A 204 -15.52 13.16 -27.04
CA LEU A 204 -15.36 13.81 -25.75
C LEU A 204 -16.20 13.01 -24.76
N SER A 205 -15.58 12.51 -23.69
CA SER A 205 -16.28 11.86 -22.60
C SER A 205 -15.95 12.45 -21.24
N ILE A 206 -16.87 12.22 -20.30
CA ILE A 206 -16.75 12.57 -18.89
C ILE A 206 -16.88 11.26 -18.12
N ASP A 207 -15.86 10.85 -17.38
CA ASP A 207 -15.90 9.69 -16.50
C ASP A 207 -16.27 10.12 -15.08
N THR A 208 -17.10 9.34 -14.40
CA THR A 208 -17.47 9.54 -13.00
C THR A 208 -17.62 8.19 -12.32
N GLY A 209 -16.99 8.01 -11.15
CA GLY A 209 -17.07 6.73 -10.46
C GLY A 209 -16.70 6.77 -8.98
N LEU A 210 -16.96 5.64 -8.34
CA LEU A 210 -16.73 5.32 -6.94
C LEU A 210 -15.92 4.02 -6.83
N ALA A 211 -14.99 3.99 -5.88
CA ALA A 211 -14.24 2.79 -5.53
C ALA A 211 -14.37 2.51 -4.04
N MET A 212 -14.40 1.23 -3.71
CA MET A 212 -14.31 0.74 -2.34
C MET A 212 -13.31 -0.42 -2.33
N SER A 213 -12.41 -0.44 -1.36
CA SER A 213 -11.52 -1.58 -1.15
C SER A 213 -11.29 -1.83 0.32
N TYR A 214 -11.03 -3.08 0.66
CA TYR A 214 -10.71 -3.56 1.99
C TYR A 214 -9.32 -4.21 1.94
N THR A 215 -8.40 -3.65 2.73
CA THR A 215 -7.09 -4.23 2.98
C THR A 215 -7.20 -5.09 4.23
N PHE A 216 -6.90 -6.39 4.09
CA PHE A 216 -6.88 -7.33 5.20
C PHE A 216 -5.71 -7.05 6.15
N ARG A 217 -5.78 -7.57 7.39
CA ARG A 217 -4.70 -7.47 8.39
C ARG A 217 -3.42 -8.07 7.81
N GLY A 218 -2.28 -7.43 8.05
CA GLY A 218 -0.97 -7.87 7.57
C GLY A 218 0.12 -6.92 8.05
N ARG A 219 1.27 -6.91 7.38
CA ARG A 219 2.38 -5.99 7.66
C ARG A 219 2.51 -4.94 6.56
N GLU A 220 2.72 -3.68 6.90
CA GLU A 220 2.85 -2.62 5.87
C GLU A 220 3.90 -1.56 6.23
N ALA A 221 4.38 -0.85 5.19
CA ALA A 221 5.15 0.38 5.35
C ALA A 221 4.16 1.53 5.56
N THR A 222 3.85 1.82 6.82
CA THR A 222 2.84 2.81 7.22
C THR A 222 3.37 4.25 7.13
N ASP A 223 2.52 5.22 7.47
CA ASP A 223 2.93 6.62 7.67
C ASP A 223 4.03 6.79 8.74
N LEU A 224 4.33 5.76 9.54
CA LEU A 224 5.41 5.75 10.54
C LEU A 224 6.71 5.12 10.02
N PHE A 225 6.73 4.58 8.80
CA PHE A 225 7.83 3.78 8.26
C PHE A 225 9.18 4.49 8.35
N GLU A 226 9.27 5.73 7.86
CA GLU A 226 10.50 6.52 7.87
C GLU A 226 10.92 6.82 9.31
N ALA A 227 10.00 7.29 10.16
CA ALA A 227 10.32 7.69 11.53
C ALA A 227 10.77 6.52 12.43
N LEU A 228 10.13 5.35 12.33
CA LEU A 228 10.51 4.16 13.07
C LEU A 228 11.85 3.60 12.56
N GLY A 229 11.99 3.47 11.23
CA GLY A 229 13.17 2.85 10.60
C GLY A 229 14.41 3.74 10.49
N SER A 230 14.25 5.07 10.55
CA SER A 230 15.37 6.05 10.54
C SER A 230 15.59 6.76 11.88
N SER A 231 14.90 6.33 12.94
CA SER A 231 15.07 6.87 14.30
C SER A 231 16.54 6.91 14.73
N SER A 232 16.90 7.83 15.64
CA SER A 232 18.26 7.87 16.25
C SER A 232 18.67 6.56 16.94
N CYS A 233 17.69 5.68 17.15
CA CYS A 233 17.85 4.37 17.75
C CYS A 233 18.03 3.23 16.75
N ALA A 234 17.77 3.47 15.46
CA ALA A 234 17.92 2.46 14.41
C ALA A 234 19.37 1.94 14.25
N SER A 235 20.36 2.68 14.76
CA SER A 235 21.78 2.31 14.74
C SER A 235 22.48 2.41 16.10
N ASN A 236 21.74 2.64 17.20
CA ASN A 236 22.33 2.88 18.52
C ASN A 236 22.02 1.75 19.52
N PRO A 237 23.01 0.90 19.88
CA PRO A 237 22.83 -0.19 20.85
C PRO A 237 22.31 0.25 22.23
N ALA A 238 22.55 1.50 22.65
CA ALA A 238 22.03 2.01 23.92
C ALA A 238 20.50 2.17 23.93
N CYS A 239 19.87 2.25 22.76
CA CYS A 239 18.41 2.21 22.64
C CYS A 239 17.83 0.82 22.87
N LEU A 240 18.61 -0.25 22.72
CA LEU A 240 18.12 -1.64 22.67
C LEU A 240 17.98 -2.29 24.05
N SER A 241 17.95 -1.49 25.13
CA SER A 241 17.79 -1.97 26.51
C SER A 241 16.41 -1.63 27.08
N SER A 242 15.87 -2.52 27.91
CA SER A 242 14.57 -2.34 28.58
C SER A 242 14.48 -1.07 29.43
N ASN A 243 15.62 -0.63 29.97
CA ASN A 243 15.77 0.57 30.79
C ASN A 243 16.10 1.83 29.97
N SER A 244 16.15 1.75 28.63
CA SER A 244 16.48 2.91 27.79
C SER A 244 15.37 3.96 27.78
N LEU A 245 15.78 5.23 27.73
CA LEU A 245 14.89 6.37 27.50
C LEU A 245 14.51 6.54 26.01
N LYS A 246 14.93 5.63 25.12
CA LYS A 246 14.48 5.61 23.71
C LYS A 246 14.43 4.17 23.17
N ASN A 247 13.61 3.27 23.74
CA ASN A 247 13.62 1.86 23.31
C ASN A 247 12.79 1.58 22.05
N MET A 248 13.43 1.71 20.88
CA MET A 248 12.87 1.31 19.59
C MET A 248 13.25 -0.11 19.16
N ALA A 249 13.50 -1.02 20.11
CA ALA A 249 13.77 -2.42 19.80
C ALA A 249 12.50 -3.20 19.43
N ALA A 250 12.54 -3.82 18.26
CA ALA A 250 11.85 -5.06 17.98
C ALA A 250 12.57 -6.22 18.70
N TYR A 251 11.83 -7.22 19.18
CA TYR A 251 12.38 -8.30 20.01
C TYR A 251 13.18 -9.37 19.22
N ASP A 252 14.31 -9.02 18.60
CA ASP A 252 15.22 -10.06 18.09
C ASP A 252 15.79 -10.88 19.27
N ARG A 253 15.59 -12.19 19.18
CA ARG A 253 15.69 -13.15 20.28
C ARG A 253 17.01 -13.91 20.31
N THR A 254 17.87 -13.72 19.32
CA THR A 254 19.18 -14.35 19.31
C THR A 254 20.10 -13.60 20.31
N LEU A 255 20.84 -14.23 21.24
CA LEU A 255 21.50 -13.55 22.41
C LEU A 255 20.60 -13.05 23.58
N ALA A 256 19.78 -13.95 24.13
CA ALA A 256 20.21 -14.50 25.42
C ALA A 256 20.50 -16.00 25.20
N GLY A 257 21.68 -16.24 24.60
CA GLY A 257 22.07 -17.43 23.84
C GLY A 257 22.08 -17.19 22.32
N ALA A 258 23.25 -16.82 21.75
CA ALA A 258 23.64 -16.72 20.31
C ALA A 258 22.63 -16.14 19.27
N GLN A 259 22.90 -15.13 18.40
CA GLN A 259 24.07 -14.26 18.16
C GLN A 259 23.72 -12.74 17.89
N GLY A 260 22.48 -12.24 18.12
CA GLY A 260 22.12 -10.82 17.89
C GLY A 260 20.85 -10.34 18.62
N GLY A 261 21.03 -9.61 19.73
CA GLY A 261 19.96 -9.19 20.65
C GLY A 261 18.96 -8.18 20.07
N PRO A 262 18.06 -7.59 20.90
CA PRO A 262 16.98 -6.70 20.48
C PRO A 262 17.38 -5.78 19.32
N ARG A 263 16.64 -5.81 18.21
CA ARG A 263 17.00 -5.10 16.97
C ARG A 263 16.19 -3.83 16.80
N SER A 264 16.80 -2.85 16.16
CA SER A 264 16.10 -1.73 15.53
C SER A 264 14.93 -2.18 14.65
N LEU A 265 13.78 -1.50 14.78
CA LEU A 265 12.69 -1.62 13.81
C LEU A 265 13.16 -1.23 12.41
N ASN A 266 12.71 -1.96 11.38
CA ASN A 266 12.97 -1.64 9.97
C ASN A 266 11.91 -0.70 9.35
N GLY A 267 10.99 -0.19 10.17
CA GLY A 267 9.85 0.64 9.77
C GLY A 267 8.58 -0.12 9.38
N ILE A 268 8.64 -1.43 9.13
CA ILE A 268 7.46 -2.25 8.81
C ILE A 268 6.74 -2.67 10.10
N THR A 269 5.43 -2.40 10.17
CA THR A 269 4.60 -2.69 11.35
C THR A 269 3.40 -3.57 11.01
N ASP A 270 2.91 -4.34 11.99
CA ASP A 270 1.67 -5.11 11.90
C ASP A 270 0.46 -4.15 11.94
N VAL A 271 -0.31 -4.06 10.85
CA VAL A 271 -1.48 -3.16 10.74
C VAL A 271 -2.80 -3.90 10.91
N SER A 272 -3.80 -3.24 11.50
CA SER A 272 -5.18 -3.77 11.48
C SER A 272 -5.78 -3.64 10.08
N ALA A 273 -6.70 -4.54 9.72
CA ALA A 273 -7.47 -4.41 8.48
C ALA A 273 -8.22 -3.06 8.40
N TYR A 274 -8.35 -2.51 7.20
CA TYR A 274 -8.94 -1.19 6.97
C TYR A 274 -9.64 -1.08 5.62
N GLY A 275 -10.57 -0.11 5.53
CA GLY A 275 -11.23 0.23 4.28
C GLY A 275 -10.61 1.47 3.63
N THR A 276 -10.67 1.54 2.31
CA THR A 276 -10.45 2.77 1.53
C THR A 276 -11.66 3.00 0.65
N ILE A 277 -12.27 4.19 0.75
CA ILE A 277 -13.33 4.66 -0.15
C ILE A 277 -12.77 5.74 -1.07
N GLY A 278 -13.29 5.86 -2.28
CA GLY A 278 -12.84 6.88 -3.22
C GLY A 278 -13.87 7.25 -4.27
N ALA A 279 -13.65 8.40 -4.88
CA ALA A 279 -14.42 8.94 -5.99
C ALA A 279 -13.48 9.57 -7.01
N TRP A 280 -13.89 9.62 -8.27
CA TRP A 280 -13.17 10.34 -9.32
C TRP A 280 -14.10 11.00 -10.33
N ALA A 281 -13.56 12.02 -10.98
CA ALA A 281 -14.15 12.66 -12.15
C ALA A 281 -13.05 12.87 -13.19
N GLY A 282 -13.29 12.43 -14.42
CA GLY A 282 -12.34 12.49 -15.53
C GLY A 282 -12.94 13.12 -16.77
N ILE A 283 -12.08 13.67 -17.64
CA ILE A 283 -12.43 14.11 -18.98
C ILE A 283 -11.46 13.45 -19.96
N HIS A 284 -11.99 12.82 -21.00
CA HIS A 284 -11.20 12.18 -22.05
C HIS A 284 -11.54 12.82 -23.40
N LEU A 285 -10.51 13.14 -24.18
CA LEU A 285 -10.62 13.74 -25.50
C LEU A 285 -9.77 12.95 -26.50
N GLN A 286 -10.44 12.23 -27.41
CA GLN A 286 -9.79 11.63 -28.58
C GLN A 286 -10.00 12.55 -29.78
N SER A 287 -9.10 13.52 -29.97
CA SER A 287 -9.17 14.53 -31.04
C SER A 287 -8.78 14.00 -32.41
N ILE A 288 -7.94 12.97 -32.48
CA ILE A 288 -7.60 12.22 -33.69
C ILE A 288 -7.62 10.71 -33.41
N GLN A 289 -7.78 9.89 -34.44
CA GLN A 289 -7.97 8.44 -34.31
C GLN A 289 -6.87 7.71 -33.48
N TYR A 290 -5.66 8.27 -33.46
CA TYR A 290 -4.47 7.65 -32.89
C TYR A 290 -4.02 8.25 -31.56
N PHE A 291 -4.67 9.31 -31.07
CA PHE A 291 -4.22 10.05 -29.90
C PHE A 291 -5.38 10.49 -29.00
N GLU A 292 -5.24 10.20 -27.72
CA GLU A 292 -6.21 10.53 -26.68
C GLU A 292 -5.48 11.20 -25.51
N VAL A 293 -6.05 12.32 -25.04
CA VAL A 293 -5.64 12.99 -23.80
C VAL A 293 -6.71 12.72 -22.75
N SER A 294 -6.29 12.38 -21.53
CA SER A 294 -7.19 12.30 -20.38
C SER A 294 -6.68 13.15 -19.23
N LEU A 295 -7.60 13.81 -18.54
CA LEU A 295 -7.37 14.46 -17.25
C LEU A 295 -8.31 13.81 -16.23
N LEU A 296 -7.77 13.31 -15.13
CA LEU A 296 -8.51 12.61 -14.08
C LEU A 296 -8.21 13.22 -12.72
N PHE A 297 -9.27 13.60 -12.00
CA PHE A 297 -9.22 14.02 -10.60
C PHE A 297 -9.71 12.89 -9.71
N MET A 298 -8.96 12.60 -8.65
CA MET A 298 -9.25 11.51 -7.72
C MET A 298 -9.27 12.03 -6.29
N TYR A 299 -10.22 11.57 -5.50
CA TYR A 299 -10.26 11.70 -4.05
C TYR A 299 -10.41 10.31 -3.42
N GLN A 300 -9.60 10.01 -2.41
CA GLN A 300 -9.74 8.80 -1.61
C GLN A 300 -9.63 9.13 -0.13
N ARG A 301 -10.41 8.43 0.68
CA ARG A 301 -10.34 8.43 2.15
C ARG A 301 -10.00 7.03 2.62
N GLU A 302 -8.85 6.92 3.24
CA GLU A 302 -8.52 5.77 4.08
C GLU A 302 -9.32 5.86 5.39
N LEU A 303 -9.90 4.75 5.84
CA LEU A 303 -10.69 4.71 7.07
C LEU A 303 -9.80 4.54 8.31
N PRO A 304 -10.25 5.00 9.50
CA PRO A 304 -9.44 4.93 10.71
C PRO A 304 -9.05 3.50 11.07
N HIS A 305 -7.76 3.26 11.33
CA HIS A 305 -7.23 1.93 11.61
C HIS A 305 -5.93 2.01 12.43
N TYR A 306 -5.50 0.89 13.03
CA TYR A 306 -4.26 0.82 13.80
C TYR A 306 -3.05 0.56 12.90
N LEU A 307 -2.02 1.39 13.08
CA LEU A 307 -0.74 1.30 12.38
C LEU A 307 0.23 0.32 13.07
N THR A 308 0.01 0.05 14.36
CA THR A 308 0.82 -0.87 15.17
C THR A 308 -0.09 -1.81 15.97
N THR A 309 0.02 -3.10 15.71
CA THR A 309 -0.84 -4.17 16.26
C THR A 309 -0.10 -5.50 16.44
N ALA A 310 1.24 -5.50 16.50
CA ALA A 310 1.96 -6.74 16.74
C ALA A 310 1.53 -7.32 18.09
N VAL A 311 1.50 -8.65 18.18
CA VAL A 311 1.30 -9.32 19.47
C VAL A 311 2.65 -9.71 20.04
N ILE A 312 2.74 -9.76 21.36
CA ILE A 312 3.96 -10.11 22.10
C ILE A 312 4.55 -11.47 21.71
N GLY A 313 3.71 -12.41 21.27
CA GLY A 313 4.13 -13.77 20.99
C GLY A 313 2.98 -14.75 20.75
N LYS A 314 3.33 -16.04 20.71
CA LYS A 314 2.42 -17.18 20.63
C LYS A 314 2.93 -18.30 21.56
N ASP A 315 2.06 -18.77 22.46
CA ASP A 315 2.28 -19.94 23.34
C ASP A 315 2.42 -21.21 22.48
N LEU A 316 3.52 -21.95 22.69
CA LEU A 316 3.92 -23.17 21.96
C LEU A 316 4.22 -24.35 22.89
N SER A 317 4.41 -24.14 24.20
CA SER A 317 4.65 -25.21 25.16
C SER A 317 3.37 -25.84 25.67
N ASN A 318 2.34 -25.04 25.99
CA ASN A 318 1.13 -25.51 26.65
C ASN A 318 -0.02 -24.50 26.49
N PRO A 319 -0.92 -24.68 25.48
CA PRO A 319 -2.01 -23.75 25.15
C PRO A 319 -3.08 -23.46 26.23
N ARG A 320 -2.85 -23.88 27.48
CA ARG A 320 -3.73 -23.72 28.64
C ARG A 320 -3.17 -22.78 29.72
N ASP A 321 -1.88 -22.47 29.72
CA ASP A 321 -1.35 -21.48 30.68
C ASP A 321 -1.26 -20.06 30.09
N GLY A 322 -1.21 -19.93 28.76
CA GLY A 322 -1.29 -18.66 28.05
C GLY A 322 -0.10 -17.74 28.32
N ARG A 323 1.03 -18.31 28.76
CA ARG A 323 2.27 -17.59 28.99
C ARG A 323 3.08 -17.55 27.70
N ILE A 324 3.83 -16.46 27.54
CA ILE A 324 4.81 -16.31 26.46
C ILE A 324 6.17 -16.41 27.14
N GLU A 325 6.80 -17.56 26.99
CA GLU A 325 8.06 -17.92 27.62
C GLU A 325 9.25 -17.60 26.70
N TYR A 326 10.38 -17.24 27.32
CA TYR A 326 11.60 -16.98 26.56
C TYR A 326 12.13 -18.28 25.97
N VAL A 327 12.60 -19.20 26.82
CA VAL A 327 12.79 -20.62 26.46
C VAL A 327 11.62 -21.36 27.06
N ASN A 328 10.76 -21.95 26.23
CA ASN A 328 9.66 -22.77 26.70
C ASN A 328 10.12 -24.22 26.99
N ALA A 329 9.24 -25.08 27.51
CA ALA A 329 9.57 -26.48 27.83
C ALA A 329 10.11 -27.32 26.64
N ASN A 330 9.84 -26.90 25.40
CA ASN A 330 10.29 -27.54 24.16
C ASN A 330 11.58 -26.89 23.59
N GLY A 331 12.15 -25.89 24.26
CA GLY A 331 13.32 -25.13 23.79
C GLY A 331 13.02 -24.02 22.78
N ALA A 332 11.75 -23.78 22.44
CA ALA A 332 11.34 -22.88 21.37
C ALA A 332 11.31 -21.39 21.81
N ASN A 333 11.07 -20.50 20.85
CA ASN A 333 10.75 -19.09 21.11
C ASN A 333 9.26 -18.83 20.95
N GLU A 334 8.68 -18.18 21.95
CA GLU A 334 7.29 -17.76 21.88
C GLU A 334 7.16 -16.26 21.60
N PHE A 335 8.22 -15.47 21.81
CA PHE A 335 8.21 -14.03 21.57
C PHE A 335 8.29 -13.66 20.08
N ASN A 336 7.50 -12.66 19.69
CA ASN A 336 7.41 -12.16 18.33
C ASN A 336 8.51 -11.13 18.00
N PRO A 337 9.41 -11.38 17.03
CA PRO A 337 10.54 -10.50 16.77
C PRO A 337 10.20 -9.13 16.21
N VAL A 338 8.96 -8.92 15.75
CA VAL A 338 8.48 -7.62 15.25
C VAL A 338 7.65 -6.83 16.26
N TYR A 339 7.46 -7.36 17.48
CA TYR A 339 6.78 -6.67 18.57
C TYR A 339 7.70 -5.67 19.28
N ASN A 340 7.18 -4.48 19.55
CA ASN A 340 7.79 -3.51 20.47
C ASN A 340 6.73 -2.99 21.45
N SER A 341 6.97 -3.16 22.76
CA SER A 341 6.04 -2.75 23.81
C SER A 341 5.71 -1.25 23.84
N ASP A 342 6.59 -0.38 23.34
CA ASP A 342 6.31 1.06 23.28
C ASP A 342 5.25 1.45 22.25
N ILE A 343 4.99 0.60 21.25
CA ILE A 343 4.09 0.93 20.13
C ILE A 343 3.02 -0.14 19.91
N ASP A 344 3.17 -1.35 20.44
CA ASP A 344 2.23 -2.45 20.23
C ASP A 344 1.41 -2.82 21.49
N GLU A 345 1.76 -2.31 22.68
CA GLU A 345 0.95 -2.51 23.88
C GLU A 345 -0.41 -1.81 23.80
N PRO A 346 -1.50 -2.43 24.32
CA PRO A 346 -2.78 -1.76 24.49
C PRO A 346 -2.63 -0.43 25.24
N GLY A 347 -3.09 0.66 24.62
CA GLY A 347 -2.95 2.02 25.15
C GLY A 347 -1.76 2.81 24.61
N ARG A 348 -0.78 2.17 23.96
CA ARG A 348 0.35 2.84 23.28
C ARG A 348 0.32 2.75 21.75
N ARG A 349 -0.65 2.03 21.20
CA ARG A 349 -0.79 1.80 19.75
C ARG A 349 -1.05 3.07 18.97
N PHE A 350 -0.28 3.24 17.89
CA PHE A 350 -0.56 4.24 16.88
C PHE A 350 -1.80 3.87 16.07
N LYS A 351 -2.65 4.87 15.85
CA LYS A 351 -3.88 4.76 15.09
C LYS A 351 -3.96 5.91 14.11
N SER A 352 -4.15 5.62 12.83
CA SER A 352 -4.56 6.59 11.84
C SER A 352 -6.02 6.98 12.09
N GLU A 353 -6.32 8.28 12.14
CA GLU A 353 -7.70 8.78 12.07
C GLU A 353 -8.26 8.72 10.64
N GLY A 354 -7.48 8.21 9.69
CA GLY A 354 -7.76 8.11 8.27
C GLY A 354 -7.10 9.26 7.49
N THR A 355 -6.62 8.93 6.29
CA THR A 355 -5.86 9.84 5.42
C THR A 355 -6.71 10.29 4.24
N ASN A 356 -6.67 11.60 3.94
CA ASN A 356 -7.24 12.17 2.72
C ASN A 356 -6.18 12.16 1.61
N ILE A 357 -6.49 11.52 0.50
CA ILE A 357 -5.59 11.39 -0.65
C ILE A 357 -6.25 12.12 -1.82
N PHE A 358 -5.53 13.07 -2.40
CA PHE A 358 -5.94 13.82 -3.59
C PHE A 358 -4.99 13.49 -4.73
N GLY A 359 -5.53 13.20 -5.91
CA GLY A 359 -4.77 12.83 -7.10
C GLY A 359 -5.21 13.64 -8.31
N VAL A 360 -4.23 14.04 -9.13
CA VAL A 360 -4.44 14.53 -10.49
C VAL A 360 -3.58 13.69 -11.41
N MET A 361 -4.18 13.11 -12.43
CA MET A 361 -3.50 12.30 -13.43
C MET A 361 -3.75 12.88 -14.82
N VAL A 362 -2.66 13.06 -15.57
CA VAL A 362 -2.70 13.31 -17.02
C VAL A 362 -2.26 12.03 -17.72
N ARG A 363 -3.09 11.52 -18.63
CA ARG A 363 -2.77 10.38 -19.49
C ARG A 363 -2.67 10.85 -20.93
N LEU A 364 -1.58 10.46 -21.60
CA LEU A 364 -1.44 10.54 -23.04
C LEU A 364 -1.45 9.10 -23.57
N SER A 365 -2.33 8.79 -24.51
CA SER A 365 -2.46 7.45 -25.09
C SER A 365 -2.32 7.51 -26.60
N GLY A 366 -1.43 6.67 -27.14
CA GLY A 366 -1.16 6.54 -28.57
C GLY A 366 -1.57 5.16 -29.08
N LYS A 367 -2.14 5.09 -30.28
CA LYS A 367 -2.36 3.85 -31.03
C LYS A 367 -1.46 3.90 -32.27
N ILE A 368 -0.60 2.90 -32.44
CA ILE A 368 0.32 2.75 -33.58
C ILE A 368 -0.26 1.67 -34.50
#